data_AF-A0A646HKR3-F1
#
_entry.id   AF-A0A646HKR3-F1
#
_cell.length_a   1.000
_cell.length_b   1.000
_cell.length_c   1.000
_cell.angle_alpha   90.00
_cell.angle_beta   90.00
_cell.angle_gamma   90.00
#
_symmetry.space_group_name_H-M   'P 1'
#
loop_
_entity.id
_entity.type
_entity.pdbx_description
1 polymer ?
#
loop_
_entity_poly.entity_id
_entity_poly.type
_entity_poly.pdbx_seq_one_letter_code
_entity_poly.pdbx_strand_id
1 'polypeptide(L)'
;MKKIIIATLIICVVFCMLLSHKEYRNYKITNITLSEIVIKDSLLNLRKGNRYFLLEFMVDYCNSSLTFMGGGIEPGLNGTIESIKSIKIIDSNGNDISSLFHNLTIEDNDLWLDDYLVFSKNYNIDSLVNSINHRDRNEIGQRITIPRLFVIDSTSVIPDSIILNFGTHSIISKVSLLF
;
A
#
# COMPACT_ATOMS: atom_id res chain seq x y z
N MET A 1 37.52 36.35 23.81
CA MET A 1 36.25 36.64 23.13
C MET A 1 36.15 35.99 21.74
N LYS A 2 37.00 36.34 20.74
CA LYS A 2 36.91 35.75 19.37
C LYS A 2 36.94 34.22 19.33
N LYS A 3 37.82 33.56 20.10
CA LYS A 3 37.88 32.08 20.19
C LYS A 3 36.61 31.45 20.75
N ILE A 4 35.97 32.10 21.72
CA ILE A 4 34.72 31.64 22.34
C ILE A 4 33.57 31.76 21.33
N ILE A 5 33.47 32.90 20.63
CA ILE A 5 32.46 33.14 19.59
C ILE A 5 32.57 32.09 18.48
N ILE A 6 33.79 31.80 18.01
CA ILE A 6 34.03 30.77 16.98
C ILE A 6 33.63 29.38 17.49
N ALA A 7 33.99 29.03 18.72
CA ALA A 7 33.61 27.74 19.31
C ALA A 7 32.08 27.59 19.45
N THR A 8 31.39 28.64 19.92
CA THR A 8 29.92 28.64 20.01
C THR A 8 29.27 28.49 18.64
N LEU A 9 29.79 29.18 17.61
CA LEU A 9 29.25 29.08 16.26
C LEU A 9 29.42 27.66 15.68
N ILE A 10 30.57 27.03 15.91
CA ILE A 10 30.81 25.64 15.50
C ILE A 10 29.84 24.70 16.21
N ILE A 11 29.65 24.86 17.54
CA ILE A 11 28.71 24.04 18.31
C ILE A 11 27.28 24.21 17.79
N CYS A 12 26.84 25.44 17.50
CA CYS A 12 25.52 25.70 16.92
C CYS A 12 25.36 25.03 15.56
N VAL A 13 26.36 25.09 14.68
CA VAL A 13 26.31 24.44 13.36
C VAL A 13 26.25 22.92 13.50
N VAL A 14 27.07 22.32 14.37
CA VAL A 14 27.06 20.88 14.64
C VAL A 14 25.71 20.46 15.23
N PHE A 15 25.18 21.23 16.18
CA PHE A 15 23.86 20.98 16.76
C PHE A 15 22.75 21.08 15.71
N CYS A 16 22.84 22.04 14.79
CA CYS A 16 21.89 22.16 13.69
C CYS A 16 21.93 20.96 12.72
N MET A 17 23.13 20.44 12.43
CA MET A 17 23.29 19.22 11.62
C MET A 17 22.75 18.00 12.35
N LEU A 18 22.93 17.89 13.67
CA LEU A 18 22.41 16.77 14.48
C LEU A 18 20.88 16.73 14.57
N LEU A 19 20.23 17.90 14.51
CA LEU A 19 18.76 18.01 14.53
C LEU A 19 18.11 17.97 13.13
N SER A 20 18.92 17.79 12.09
CA SER A 20 18.42 17.69 10.73
C SER A 20 17.99 16.27 10.44
N HIS A 21 16.72 16.10 10.04
CA HIS A 21 16.17 14.82 9.65
C HIS A 21 15.92 14.77 8.15
N LYS A 22 16.03 13.57 7.57
CA LYS A 22 15.70 13.33 6.17
C LYS A 22 14.25 12.87 6.12
N GLU A 23 13.38 13.72 5.56
CA GLU A 23 11.98 13.40 5.34
C GLU A 23 11.76 12.96 3.89
N TYR A 24 10.97 11.93 3.68
CA TYR A 24 10.60 11.46 2.34
C TYR A 24 9.15 11.83 2.06
N ARG A 25 8.92 12.67 1.06
CA ARG A 25 7.60 13.25 0.83
C ARG A 25 6.69 12.34 0.02
N ASN A 26 7.26 11.57 -0.89
CA ASN A 26 6.51 10.71 -1.80
C ASN A 26 6.95 9.25 -1.65
N TYR A 27 6.22 8.35 -2.31
CA TYR A 27 6.64 6.98 -2.52
C TYR A 27 6.58 6.62 -4.00
N LYS A 28 7.34 5.61 -4.39
CA LYS A 28 7.27 4.95 -5.69
C LYS A 28 6.87 3.50 -5.44
N ILE A 29 5.85 3.01 -6.13
CA ILE A 29 5.49 1.60 -6.08
C ILE A 29 6.51 0.82 -6.91
N THR A 30 7.19 -0.12 -6.27
CA THR A 30 8.25 -0.93 -6.87
C THR A 30 7.81 -2.36 -7.16
N ASN A 31 6.82 -2.86 -6.43
CA ASN A 31 6.21 -4.16 -6.70
C ASN A 31 4.75 -4.23 -6.22
N ILE A 32 4.04 -5.23 -6.72
CA ILE A 32 2.68 -5.58 -6.30
C ILE A 32 2.59 -7.09 -6.13
N THR A 33 2.00 -7.56 -5.04
CA THR A 33 1.77 -8.98 -4.77
C THR A 33 0.29 -9.23 -4.57
N LEU A 34 -0.19 -10.31 -5.16
CA LEU A 34 -1.53 -10.82 -4.92
C LEU A 34 -1.40 -12.25 -4.43
N SER A 35 -1.91 -12.51 -3.24
CA SER A 35 -1.76 -13.80 -2.57
C SER A 35 -3.11 -14.36 -2.18
N GLU A 36 -3.41 -15.57 -2.61
CA GLU A 36 -4.56 -16.31 -2.10
C GLU A 36 -4.29 -16.76 -0.67
N ILE A 37 -5.26 -16.54 0.22
CA ILE A 37 -5.19 -16.95 1.62
C ILE A 37 -6.32 -17.92 1.96
N VAL A 38 -6.01 -18.89 2.80
CA VAL A 38 -7.01 -19.80 3.38
C VAL A 38 -7.31 -19.38 4.80
N ILE A 39 -8.48 -18.79 5.02
CA ILE A 39 -8.93 -18.43 6.36
C ILE A 39 -9.55 -19.66 7.01
N LYS A 40 -8.88 -20.18 8.04
CA LYS A 40 -9.27 -21.44 8.73
C LYS A 40 -10.34 -21.24 9.81
N ASP A 41 -10.67 -20.00 10.16
CA ASP A 41 -11.45 -19.70 11.36
C ASP A 41 -12.95 -19.61 11.09
N SER A 42 -13.78 -20.23 11.94
CA SER A 42 -15.25 -20.19 11.86
C SER A 42 -15.85 -18.87 12.36
N LEU A 43 -14.99 -17.95 12.80
CA LEU A 43 -15.34 -16.67 13.44
C LEU A 43 -15.80 -15.62 12.43
N LEU A 44 -15.23 -15.67 11.23
CA LEU A 44 -15.76 -14.95 10.10
C LEU A 44 -16.85 -15.86 9.51
N ASN A 45 -18.09 -15.38 9.40
CA ASN A 45 -19.17 -16.05 8.66
C ASN A 45 -18.86 -16.03 7.14
N LEU A 46 -17.72 -16.62 6.76
CA LEU A 46 -17.19 -16.67 5.41
C LEU A 46 -18.16 -17.50 4.58
N ARG A 47 -18.68 -16.90 3.51
CA ARG A 47 -19.62 -17.58 2.63
C ARG A 47 -18.89 -18.75 1.97
N LYS A 48 -19.45 -19.95 2.15
CA LYS A 48 -18.94 -21.18 1.55
C LYS A 48 -18.91 -21.02 0.03
N GLY A 49 -17.71 -21.10 -0.56
CA GLY A 49 -17.50 -20.90 -2.00
C GLY A 49 -16.71 -19.62 -2.35
N ASN A 50 -16.47 -18.74 -1.38
CA ASN A 50 -15.67 -17.54 -1.60
C ASN A 50 -14.17 -17.85 -1.47
N ARG A 51 -13.37 -17.18 -2.31
CA ARG A 51 -11.91 -17.20 -2.25
C ARG A 51 -11.39 -15.84 -1.84
N TYR A 52 -10.35 -15.82 -1.03
CA TYR A 52 -9.84 -14.61 -0.36
C TYR A 52 -8.42 -14.31 -0.83
N PHE A 53 -8.16 -13.05 -1.12
CA PHE A 53 -6.89 -12.60 -1.65
C PHE A 53 -6.38 -11.37 -0.92
N LEU A 54 -5.10 -11.36 -0.58
CA LEU A 54 -4.40 -10.18 -0.07
C LEU A 54 -3.62 -9.51 -1.18
N LEU A 55 -3.87 -8.22 -1.36
CA LEU A 55 -3.15 -7.35 -2.28
C LEU A 55 -2.20 -6.44 -1.48
N GLU A 56 -0.91 -6.50 -1.80
CA GLU A 56 0.11 -5.69 -1.13
C GLU A 56 0.93 -4.89 -2.14
N PHE A 57 1.30 -3.67 -1.76
CA PHE A 57 2.21 -2.83 -2.54
C PHE A 57 3.54 -2.71 -1.81
N MET A 58 4.62 -2.98 -2.53
CA MET A 58 5.97 -2.66 -2.08
C MET A 58 6.34 -1.28 -2.60
N VAL A 59 6.90 -0.44 -1.73
CA VAL A 59 7.20 0.96 -2.07
C VAL A 59 8.57 1.39 -1.60
N ASP A 60 9.19 2.26 -2.39
CA ASP A 60 10.39 3.00 -2.01
C ASP A 60 10.03 4.46 -1.73
N TYR A 61 10.40 4.96 -0.56
CA TYR A 61 10.19 6.36 -0.21
C TYR A 61 11.20 7.26 -0.93
N CYS A 62 10.71 8.33 -1.56
CA CYS A 62 11.48 9.19 -2.45
C CYS A 62 11.17 10.67 -2.26
N ASN A 63 11.83 11.52 -3.05
CA ASN A 63 11.77 12.99 -2.94
C ASN A 63 12.11 13.49 -1.55
N SER A 64 13.32 13.14 -1.10
CA SER A 64 13.75 13.47 0.25
C SER A 64 14.16 14.94 0.40
N SER A 65 13.73 15.58 1.48
CA SER A 65 14.21 16.89 1.89
C SER A 65 14.83 16.83 3.28
N LEU A 66 15.87 17.62 3.52
CA LEU A 66 16.38 17.85 4.86
C LEU A 66 15.45 18.84 5.57
N THR A 67 14.95 18.47 6.73
CA THR A 67 14.13 19.33 7.57
C THR A 67 14.77 19.50 8.94
N PHE A 68 14.62 20.69 9.50
CA PHE A 68 15.10 21.02 10.82
C PHE A 68 13.96 20.84 11.81
N MET A 69 14.16 20.05 12.88
CA MET A 69 13.09 19.70 13.83
C MET A 69 11.89 18.95 13.21
N GLY A 70 12.11 18.22 12.11
CA GLY A 70 11.08 17.44 11.40
C GLY A 70 10.78 16.06 11.99
N GLY A 71 11.17 15.80 13.24
CA GLY A 71 10.99 14.48 13.85
C GLY A 71 9.51 14.06 13.88
N GLY A 72 9.21 12.88 13.33
CA GLY A 72 7.89 12.25 13.48
C GLY A 72 6.90 12.45 12.31
N ILE A 73 7.31 13.05 11.19
CA ILE A 73 6.46 13.11 10.00
C ILE A 73 6.51 11.78 9.24
N GLU A 74 5.33 11.19 9.01
CA GLU A 74 5.17 9.95 8.24
C GLU A 74 5.70 10.14 6.80
N PRO A 75 6.50 9.19 6.26
CA PRO A 75 7.03 9.31 4.91
C PRO A 75 5.94 9.00 3.86
N GLY A 76 5.97 9.68 2.71
CA GLY A 76 5.08 9.37 1.58
C GLY A 76 3.70 10.03 1.63
N LEU A 77 3.51 11.05 2.49
CA LEU A 77 2.23 11.76 2.63
C LEU A 77 1.78 12.53 1.37
N ASN A 78 2.70 12.85 0.45
CA ASN A 78 2.35 13.46 -0.83
C ASN A 78 1.89 12.43 -1.88
N GLY A 79 1.83 11.15 -1.54
CA GLY A 79 1.37 10.07 -2.42
C GLY A 79 2.42 9.57 -3.40
N THR A 80 1.95 8.74 -4.35
CA THR A 80 2.76 8.16 -5.41
C THR A 80 3.33 9.23 -6.35
N ILE A 81 4.58 9.05 -6.79
CA ILE A 81 5.19 9.89 -7.84
C ILE A 81 4.68 9.56 -9.24
N GLU A 82 4.09 8.38 -9.43
CA GLU A 82 3.60 7.87 -10.71
C GLU A 82 2.12 7.52 -10.57
N SER A 83 1.29 8.05 -11.46
CA SER A 83 -0.14 7.72 -11.47
C SER A 83 -0.36 6.31 -12.01
N ILE A 84 -1.17 5.54 -11.30
CA ILE A 84 -1.58 4.20 -11.72
C ILE A 84 -2.69 4.36 -12.77
N LYS A 85 -2.54 3.72 -13.93
CA LYS A 85 -3.57 3.67 -14.97
C LYS A 85 -4.58 2.57 -14.74
N SER A 86 -4.10 1.39 -14.37
CA SER A 86 -4.96 0.24 -14.09
C SER A 86 -4.21 -0.80 -13.28
N ILE A 87 -4.95 -1.56 -12.49
CA ILE A 87 -4.52 -2.85 -11.97
C ILE A 87 -5.37 -3.90 -12.65
N LYS A 88 -4.73 -4.91 -13.22
CA LYS A 88 -5.40 -6.03 -13.88
C LYS A 88 -5.02 -7.34 -13.22
N ILE A 89 -5.98 -8.22 -13.03
CA ILE A 89 -5.77 -9.57 -12.54
C ILE A 89 -6.18 -10.50 -13.66
N ILE A 90 -5.26 -11.37 -14.07
CA ILE A 90 -5.38 -12.22 -15.25
C ILE A 90 -5.53 -13.66 -14.79
N ASP A 91 -6.51 -14.37 -15.33
CA ASP A 91 -6.69 -15.80 -15.09
C ASP A 91 -5.68 -16.64 -15.89
N SER A 92 -5.64 -17.95 -15.63
CA SER A 92 -4.77 -18.87 -16.36
C SER A 92 -5.07 -18.98 -17.86
N ASN A 93 -6.22 -18.48 -18.33
CA ASN A 93 -6.62 -18.45 -19.73
C ASN A 93 -6.28 -17.12 -20.42
N GLY A 94 -5.74 -16.14 -19.69
CA GLY A 94 -5.40 -14.82 -20.21
C GLY A 94 -6.55 -13.78 -20.15
N ASN A 95 -7.66 -14.08 -19.48
CA ASN A 95 -8.79 -13.17 -19.33
C ASN A 95 -8.57 -12.19 -18.17
N ASP A 96 -8.98 -10.94 -18.37
CA ASP A 96 -9.03 -9.94 -17.31
C ASP A 96 -10.23 -10.19 -16.39
N ILE A 97 -9.94 -10.58 -15.15
CA ILE A 97 -10.93 -10.97 -14.12
C ILE A 97 -11.00 -9.95 -12.98
N SER A 98 -10.39 -8.78 -13.12
CA SER A 98 -10.28 -7.75 -12.07
C SER A 98 -11.63 -7.29 -11.53
N SER A 99 -12.66 -7.28 -12.37
CA SER A 99 -14.03 -6.89 -12.01
C SER A 99 -14.72 -7.88 -11.07
N LEU A 100 -14.22 -9.11 -10.97
CA LEU A 100 -14.73 -10.11 -10.03
C LEU A 100 -14.24 -9.85 -8.60
N PHE A 101 -13.14 -9.12 -8.45
CA PHE A 101 -12.56 -8.79 -7.16
C PHE A 101 -13.30 -7.61 -6.53
N HIS A 102 -13.89 -7.88 -5.38
CA HIS A 102 -14.57 -6.87 -4.58
C HIS A 102 -14.18 -7.04 -3.10
N ASN A 103 -14.32 -5.99 -2.32
CA ASN A 103 -14.03 -6.08 -0.89
C ASN A 103 -15.07 -6.96 -0.17
N LEU A 104 -14.66 -7.57 0.92
CA LEU A 104 -15.54 -8.25 1.85
C LEU A 104 -16.47 -7.22 2.52
N THR A 105 -17.75 -7.21 2.13
CA THR A 105 -18.78 -6.49 2.87
C THR A 105 -19.09 -7.30 4.14
N ILE A 106 -18.43 -6.97 5.24
CA ILE A 106 -18.83 -7.50 6.55
C ILE A 106 -20.07 -6.69 6.96
N GLU A 107 -21.25 -7.28 6.76
CA GLU A 107 -22.47 -6.81 7.42
C GLU A 107 -22.24 -6.94 8.94
N ASP A 108 -22.18 -5.79 9.62
CA ASP A 108 -22.23 -5.59 11.07
C ASP A 108 -21.82 -6.79 11.95
N ASN A 109 -20.57 -6.76 12.44
CA ASN A 109 -20.23 -6.94 13.87
C ASN A 109 -18.71 -7.09 14.04
N ASP A 110 -18.12 -6.14 14.76
CA ASP A 110 -17.00 -6.29 15.71
C ASP A 110 -15.72 -7.07 15.32
N LEU A 111 -15.46 -7.33 14.06
CA LEU A 111 -14.16 -7.83 13.60
C LEU A 111 -13.23 -6.66 13.26
N TRP A 112 -12.78 -5.98 14.32
CA TRP A 112 -11.47 -5.33 14.30
C TRP A 112 -10.43 -6.45 14.25
N LEU A 113 -10.20 -7.06 13.07
CA LEU A 113 -8.92 -7.71 12.86
C LEU A 113 -7.90 -6.59 13.05
N ASP A 114 -7.04 -6.74 14.05
CA ASP A 114 -6.01 -5.80 14.52
C ASP A 114 -5.40 -4.94 13.40
N ASP A 115 -4.83 -3.78 13.76
CA ASP A 115 -4.20 -2.70 12.96
C ASP A 115 -3.40 -3.08 11.66
N TYR A 116 -3.23 -4.37 11.37
CA TYR A 116 -2.57 -5.01 10.25
C TYR A 116 -3.43 -5.18 8.98
N LEU A 117 -4.75 -5.06 9.03
CA LEU A 117 -5.61 -5.14 7.83
C LEU A 117 -6.56 -3.94 7.74
N VAL A 118 -6.39 -3.13 6.69
CA VAL A 118 -7.36 -2.07 6.40
C VAL A 118 -8.52 -2.71 5.63
N PHE A 119 -9.62 -2.99 6.34
CA PHE A 119 -10.93 -3.20 5.72
C PHE A 119 -11.45 -1.86 5.23
N SER A 120 -10.97 -1.42 4.07
CA SER A 120 -11.38 -0.15 3.50
C SER A 120 -12.79 -0.29 2.92
N LYS A 121 -13.76 0.52 3.35
CA LYS A 121 -15.15 0.44 2.86
C LYS A 121 -15.20 0.40 1.32
N ASN A 122 -15.77 -0.67 0.77
CA ASN A 122 -16.26 -0.79 -0.61
C ASN A 122 -15.26 -0.51 -1.75
N TYR A 123 -14.10 -1.14 -1.73
CA TYR A 123 -13.16 -1.08 -2.85
C TYR A 123 -13.39 -2.21 -3.85
N ASN A 124 -13.66 -1.85 -5.10
CA ASN A 124 -13.23 -2.67 -6.24
C ASN A 124 -11.84 -2.18 -6.69
N ILE A 125 -11.20 -2.92 -7.60
CA ILE A 125 -9.85 -2.60 -8.06
C ILE A 125 -9.74 -1.19 -8.66
N ASP A 126 -10.74 -0.75 -9.44
CA ASP A 126 -10.74 0.58 -10.05
C ASP A 126 -10.85 1.71 -9.02
N SER A 127 -11.69 1.54 -8.00
CA SER A 127 -11.80 2.48 -6.88
C SER A 127 -10.49 2.57 -6.10
N LEU A 128 -9.76 1.45 -5.93
CA LEU A 128 -8.46 1.46 -5.25
C LEU A 128 -7.43 2.26 -6.04
N VAL A 129 -7.38 2.04 -7.36
CA VAL A 129 -6.52 2.83 -8.27
C VAL A 129 -6.84 4.32 -8.15
N ASN A 130 -8.12 4.69 -8.17
CA ASN A 130 -8.53 6.08 -8.03
C ASN A 130 -8.11 6.66 -6.67
N SER A 131 -8.29 5.91 -5.58
CA SER A 131 -7.98 6.34 -4.22
C SER A 131 -6.48 6.58 -4.00
N ILE A 132 -5.63 5.68 -4.51
CA ILE A 132 -4.17 5.85 -4.52
C ILE A 132 -3.78 7.12 -5.29
N ASN A 133 -4.35 7.31 -6.49
CA ASN A 133 -4.06 8.48 -7.33
C ASN A 133 -4.53 9.81 -6.70
N HIS A 134 -5.62 9.79 -5.93
CA HIS A 134 -6.20 10.99 -5.29
C HIS A 134 -5.64 11.27 -3.89
N ARG A 135 -4.75 10.41 -3.38
CA ARG A 135 -4.09 10.56 -2.08
C ARG A 135 -5.07 10.47 -0.92
N ASP A 136 -6.01 9.55 -1.02
CA ASP A 136 -6.94 9.28 0.06
C ASP A 136 -6.18 8.82 1.31
N ARG A 137 -6.75 9.10 2.49
CA ARG A 137 -6.09 8.91 3.78
C ARG A 137 -5.53 7.51 4.01
N ASN A 138 -6.17 6.47 3.46
CA ASN A 138 -5.74 5.08 3.62
C ASN A 138 -4.69 4.63 2.59
N GLU A 139 -4.45 5.45 1.56
CA GLU A 139 -3.61 5.09 0.42
C GLU A 139 -2.35 5.98 0.29
N ILE A 140 -2.04 6.73 1.37
CA ILE A 140 -0.83 7.55 1.47
C ILE A 140 0.04 7.10 2.64
N GLY A 141 1.26 7.62 2.68
CA GLY A 141 2.13 7.41 3.82
C GLY A 141 2.70 5.99 3.89
N GLN A 142 2.76 5.44 5.10
CA GLN A 142 3.01 4.03 5.38
C GLN A 142 1.77 3.17 5.17
N ARG A 143 0.56 3.76 5.14
CA ARG A 143 -0.67 3.00 4.93
C ARG A 143 -0.75 2.36 3.55
N ILE A 144 -0.03 2.90 2.55
CA ILE A 144 0.08 2.27 1.23
C ILE A 144 0.65 0.85 1.28
N THR A 145 1.41 0.47 2.32
CA THR A 145 1.98 -0.88 2.44
C THR A 145 1.08 -1.84 3.21
N ILE A 146 -0.04 -1.39 3.77
CA ILE A 146 -0.96 -2.27 4.51
C ILE A 146 -1.72 -3.18 3.53
N PRO A 147 -1.75 -4.50 3.71
CA PRO A 147 -2.47 -5.41 2.81
C PRO A 147 -3.97 -5.10 2.69
N ARG A 148 -4.52 -5.23 1.48
CA ARG A 148 -5.97 -5.10 1.22
C ARG A 148 -6.55 -6.47 0.96
N LEU A 149 -7.66 -6.77 1.61
CA LEU A 149 -8.40 -8.01 1.40
C LEU A 149 -9.40 -7.84 0.26
N PHE A 150 -9.39 -8.78 -0.68
CA PHE A 150 -10.36 -8.92 -1.74
C PHE A 150 -10.97 -10.31 -1.75
N VAL A 151 -12.16 -10.41 -2.32
CA VAL A 151 -12.98 -11.62 -2.40
C VAL A 151 -13.40 -11.86 -3.84
N ILE A 152 -13.45 -13.14 -4.21
CA ILE A 152 -14.14 -13.62 -5.41
C ILE A 152 -15.22 -14.61 -4.97
N ASP A 153 -16.45 -14.42 -5.44
CA ASP A 153 -17.59 -15.32 -5.22
C ASP A 153 -17.59 -16.52 -6.19
N SER A 154 -16.41 -17.05 -6.53
CA SER A 154 -16.28 -18.14 -7.49
C SER A 154 -15.05 -19.00 -7.21
N THR A 155 -15.26 -20.31 -7.25
CA THR A 155 -14.18 -21.31 -7.13
C THR A 155 -13.60 -21.74 -8.48
N SER A 156 -14.26 -21.42 -9.60
CA SER A 156 -13.86 -21.89 -10.93
C SER A 156 -12.82 -20.99 -11.60
N VAL A 157 -12.81 -19.70 -11.25
CA VAL A 157 -11.87 -18.73 -11.82
C VAL A 157 -10.60 -18.74 -10.98
N ILE A 158 -9.46 -19.06 -11.60
CA ILE A 158 -8.15 -19.15 -10.95
C ILE A 158 -7.29 -17.97 -11.41
N PRO A 159 -7.04 -16.97 -10.54
CA PRO A 159 -6.07 -15.92 -10.82
C PRO A 159 -4.67 -16.51 -11.01
N ASP A 160 -3.97 -16.11 -12.06
CA ASP A 160 -2.60 -16.55 -12.38
C ASP A 160 -1.58 -15.42 -12.19
N SER A 161 -1.92 -14.20 -12.62
CA SER A 161 -1.03 -13.04 -12.49
C SER A 161 -1.77 -11.75 -12.20
N ILE A 162 -1.03 -10.79 -11.65
CA ILE A 162 -1.47 -9.41 -11.44
C ILE A 162 -0.52 -8.46 -12.19
N ILE A 163 -1.11 -7.45 -12.82
CA ILE A 163 -0.43 -6.45 -13.64
C ILE A 163 -0.79 -5.07 -13.11
N LEU A 164 0.20 -4.32 -12.65
CA LEU A 164 0.07 -2.92 -12.30
C LEU A 164 0.64 -2.07 -13.43
N ASN A 165 -0.19 -1.22 -14.04
CA ASN A 165 0.16 -0.42 -15.21
C ASN A 165 0.19 1.06 -14.87
N PHE A 166 1.28 1.75 -15.19
CA PHE A 166 1.47 3.19 -15.01
C PHE A 166 1.32 3.99 -16.32
N GLY A 167 1.09 3.30 -17.44
CA GLY A 167 1.01 3.86 -18.79
C GLY A 167 2.37 3.94 -19.50
N THR A 168 3.44 4.21 -18.75
CA THR A 168 4.83 4.22 -19.26
C THR A 168 5.53 2.88 -19.10
N HIS A 169 5.17 2.14 -18.05
CA HIS A 169 5.67 0.80 -17.76
C HIS A 169 4.62 0.00 -16.98
N SER A 170 4.89 -1.29 -16.82
CA SER A 170 4.06 -2.20 -16.05
C SER A 170 4.91 -3.09 -15.16
N ILE A 171 4.37 -3.41 -13.98
CA ILE A 171 4.90 -4.42 -13.07
C ILE A 171 3.98 -5.64 -13.18
N ILE A 172 4.56 -6.82 -13.33
CA ILE A 172 3.84 -8.09 -13.44
C ILE A 172 4.33 -9.01 -12.33
N SER A 173 3.40 -9.55 -11.54
CA SER A 173 3.69 -10.58 -10.54
C SER A 173 2.78 -11.79 -10.75
N LYS A 174 3.30 -12.98 -10.44
CA LYS A 174 2.45 -14.17 -10.32
C LYS A 174 1.64 -14.10 -9.03
N VAL A 175 0.45 -14.69 -9.07
CA VAL A 175 -0.36 -14.89 -7.87
C VAL A 175 0.27 -16.00 -7.03
N SER A 176 0.50 -15.72 -5.76
CA SER A 176 1.05 -16.69 -4.80
C SER A 176 -0.04 -17.34 -3.97
N LEU A 177 0.23 -18.55 -3.49
CA LEU A 177 -0.57 -19.23 -2.48
C LEU A 177 0.12 -19.07 -1.12
N LEU A 178 -0.56 -18.44 -0.16
CA LEU A 178 -0.14 -18.34 1.23
C LEU A 178 -0.95 -19.37 2.06
N PHE A 179 -0.26 -20.32 2.68
CA PHE A 179 -0.83 -21.45 3.43
C PHE A 179 -0.91 -21.20 4.95
#